data_AF-A0A3P7IMT3-F1
#
_entry.id   AF-A0A3P7IMT3-F1
#
_cell.length_a   1.000
_cell.length_b   1.000
_cell.length_c   1.000
_cell.angle_alpha   90.00
_cell.angle_beta   90.00
_cell.angle_gamma   90.00
#
_symmetry.space_group_name_H-M   'P 1'
#
loop_
_entity.id
_entity.type
_entity.pdbx_description
1 polymer ?
#
loop_
_entity_poly.entity_id
_entity_poly.type
_entity_poly.pdbx_seq_one_letter_code
_entity_poly.pdbx_strand_id
1 'polypeptide(L)'
;MFGMNTGPEYLQMLQLEKKTGKTLNNKIPNNLADGPSKFSMKHFLRKTFKHIQRYFYNFQYRNNQSEVVFLMIGGEGPQDIGWVSYENYPFVSWAKEFGAMMFTLEHRFYGESRPTPNQSVKNLRYLSSRQALEDIKYFIECMNAKYRLKNPKWIAFGGSYPGTYLETLLIT
;
A
#
# COMPACT_ATOMS: atom_id res chain seq x y z
N MET A 1 10.97 11.41 -17.63
CA MET A 1 9.89 10.60 -18.24
C MET A 1 9.99 9.19 -17.64
N PHE A 2 9.48 8.99 -16.43
CA PHE A 2 9.56 7.70 -15.71
C PHE A 2 8.21 6.99 -15.85
N GLY A 3 8.02 6.40 -17.03
CA GLY A 3 6.84 5.62 -17.38
C GLY A 3 7.10 4.14 -17.16
N MET A 4 6.15 3.50 -16.48
CA MET A 4 6.10 2.11 -16.00
C MET A 4 6.13 1.00 -17.07
N ASN A 5 6.86 1.17 -18.17
CA ASN A 5 6.86 0.20 -19.29
C ASN A 5 8.19 -0.50 -19.52
N THR A 6 9.25 -0.19 -18.75
CA THR A 6 10.60 -0.75 -19.00
C THR A 6 11.40 -1.06 -17.73
N GLY A 7 10.82 -0.92 -16.53
CA GLY A 7 11.53 -1.13 -15.26
C GLY A 7 11.59 -2.59 -14.79
N PRO A 8 12.51 -2.93 -13.87
CA PRO A 8 12.59 -4.26 -13.25
C PRO A 8 11.26 -4.74 -12.65
N GLU A 9 10.49 -3.80 -12.10
CA GLU A 9 9.14 -3.99 -11.55
C GLU A 9 8.14 -4.54 -12.58
N TYR A 10 8.23 -4.09 -13.85
CA TYR A 10 7.37 -4.57 -14.95
C TYR A 10 7.73 -6.01 -15.36
N LEU A 11 9.02 -6.34 -15.38
CA LEU A 11 9.48 -7.70 -15.66
C LEU A 11 9.05 -8.67 -14.56
N GLN A 12 9.07 -8.23 -13.30
CA GLN A 12 8.62 -9.02 -12.17
C GLN A 12 7.10 -9.21 -12.16
N MET A 13 6.34 -8.17 -12.52
CA MET A 13 4.90 -8.30 -12.83
C MET A 13 4.67 -9.39 -13.88
N LEU A 14 5.35 -9.34 -15.03
CA LEU A 14 5.14 -10.31 -16.11
C LEU A 14 5.50 -11.74 -15.67
N GLN A 15 6.52 -11.90 -14.81
CA GLN A 15 6.88 -13.19 -14.23
C GLN A 15 5.79 -13.71 -13.29
N LEU A 16 5.21 -12.84 -12.45
CA LEU A 16 4.11 -13.17 -11.56
C LEU A 16 2.82 -13.51 -12.34
N GLU A 17 2.50 -12.78 -13.40
CA GLU A 17 1.37 -13.08 -14.30
C GLU A 17 1.54 -14.46 -14.95
N LYS A 18 2.73 -14.73 -15.49
CA LYS A 18 3.06 -16.04 -16.07
C LYS A 18 2.97 -17.17 -15.06
N LYS A 19 3.40 -16.95 -13.81
CA LYS A 19 3.38 -17.96 -12.75
C LYS A 19 1.98 -18.22 -12.19
N THR A 20 1.13 -17.20 -12.14
CA THR A 20 -0.18 -17.28 -11.46
C THR A 20 -1.38 -17.40 -12.41
N GLY A 21 -1.18 -17.15 -13.71
CA GLY A 21 -2.23 -17.18 -14.73
C GLY A 21 -3.28 -16.08 -14.59
N LYS A 22 -3.03 -15.06 -13.76
CA LYS A 22 -3.98 -13.97 -13.48
C LYS A 22 -3.43 -12.65 -14.03
N THR A 23 -4.22 -11.99 -14.87
CA THR A 23 -3.91 -10.63 -15.37
C THR A 23 -3.97 -9.64 -14.21
N LEU A 24 -2.90 -8.90 -14.00
CA LEU A 24 -2.77 -7.91 -12.94
C LEU A 24 -3.08 -6.54 -13.58
N ASN A 25 -4.24 -5.96 -13.28
CA ASN A 25 -4.70 -4.75 -13.98
C ASN A 25 -4.05 -3.45 -13.44
N ASN A 26 -3.60 -2.59 -14.37
CA ASN A 26 -2.89 -1.32 -14.16
C ASN A 26 -3.76 -0.05 -14.29
N LYS A 27 -5.09 -0.15 -14.21
CA LYS A 27 -5.96 1.02 -14.41
C LYS A 27 -6.12 1.83 -13.12
N ILE A 28 -5.90 3.14 -13.20
CA ILE A 28 -6.30 4.11 -12.16
C ILE A 28 -7.83 4.07 -12.05
N PRO A 29 -8.42 3.68 -10.90
CA PRO A 29 -9.86 3.63 -10.79
C PRO A 29 -10.39 5.05 -10.60
N ASN A 30 -11.14 5.55 -11.58
CA ASN A 30 -11.87 6.82 -11.46
C ASN A 30 -13.09 6.72 -10.55
N ASN A 31 -13.43 5.53 -10.04
CA ASN A 31 -14.56 5.31 -9.13
C ASN A 31 -14.18 4.31 -8.03
N LEU A 32 -14.70 4.53 -6.82
CA LEU A 32 -14.49 3.73 -5.60
C LEU A 32 -15.00 2.27 -5.69
N ALA A 33 -15.38 1.78 -6.86
CA ALA A 33 -16.14 0.55 -7.05
C ALA A 33 -15.45 -0.49 -7.95
N ASP A 34 -14.12 -0.57 -7.90
CA ASP A 34 -13.45 -1.79 -8.40
C ASP A 34 -13.76 -2.93 -7.44
N GLY A 35 -14.46 -3.96 -7.95
CA GLY A 35 -14.76 -5.19 -7.23
C GLY A 35 -13.49 -5.87 -6.69
N PRO A 36 -13.62 -6.94 -5.87
CA PRO A 36 -12.48 -7.51 -5.16
C PRO A 36 -11.55 -8.27 -6.11
N SER A 37 -10.69 -7.55 -6.83
CA SER A 37 -9.51 -8.13 -7.44
C SER A 37 -8.65 -8.72 -6.31
N LYS A 38 -8.18 -9.96 -6.52
CA LYS A 38 -7.40 -10.69 -5.51
C LYS A 38 -5.97 -10.13 -5.37
N PHE A 39 -5.53 -9.28 -6.30
CA PHE A 39 -4.21 -8.65 -6.32
C PHE A 39 -4.27 -7.37 -7.15
N SER A 40 -3.50 -6.34 -6.79
CA SER A 40 -3.33 -5.20 -7.68
C SER A 40 -2.01 -4.44 -7.54
N MET A 41 -1.62 -3.84 -8.67
CA MET A 41 -0.31 -3.30 -8.97
C MET A 41 -0.16 -1.80 -8.90
N LYS A 42 -1.23 -1.01 -8.87
CA LYS A 42 -1.08 0.42 -8.60
C LYS A 42 -2.42 1.01 -8.24
N HIS A 43 -2.51 1.50 -7.01
CA HIS A 43 -3.67 2.25 -6.57
C HIS A 43 -3.26 3.58 -5.97
N PHE A 44 -4.21 4.51 -6.00
CA PHE A 44 -4.03 5.85 -5.52
C PHE A 44 -5.19 6.21 -4.60
N LEU A 45 -4.88 6.57 -3.36
CA LEU A 45 -5.84 7.12 -2.42
C LEU A 45 -5.79 8.65 -2.48
N ARG A 46 -6.97 9.29 -2.60
CA ARG A 46 -7.09 10.74 -2.65
C ARG A 46 -7.65 11.27 -1.33
N LYS A 47 -6.90 12.15 -0.66
CA LYS A 47 -7.34 12.87 0.56
C LYS A 47 -7.80 14.29 0.24
N THR A 48 -7.13 14.94 -0.71
CA THR A 48 -7.54 16.24 -1.29
C THR A 48 -7.24 16.22 -2.78
N PHE A 49 -7.69 17.22 -3.55
CA PHE A 49 -7.36 17.33 -4.98
C PHE A 49 -5.85 17.32 -5.28
N LYS A 50 -5.01 17.66 -4.30
CA LYS A 50 -3.54 17.74 -4.44
C LYS A 50 -2.80 16.58 -3.79
N HIS A 51 -3.46 15.80 -2.93
CA HIS A 51 -2.82 14.70 -2.21
C HIS A 51 -3.32 13.36 -2.72
N ILE A 52 -2.43 12.68 -3.45
CA ILE A 52 -2.61 11.35 -4.00
C ILE A 52 -1.51 10.45 -3.43
N GLN A 53 -1.89 9.35 -2.78
CA GLN A 53 -0.96 8.41 -2.15
C GLN A 53 -1.03 7.04 -2.80
N ARG A 54 0.10 6.51 -3.22
CA ARG A 54 0.21 5.21 -3.89
C ARG A 54 0.12 4.09 -2.86
N TYR A 55 -0.56 3.02 -3.22
CA TYR A 55 -0.55 1.77 -2.45
C TYR A 55 -0.72 0.56 -3.36
N PHE A 56 -0.35 -0.60 -2.86
CA PHE A 56 -0.56 -1.90 -3.50
C PHE A 56 -1.24 -2.84 -2.51
N TYR A 57 -1.87 -3.89 -3.01
CA TYR A 57 -2.54 -4.87 -2.15
C TYR A 57 -2.54 -6.27 -2.73
N ASN A 58 -2.67 -7.24 -1.84
CA ASN A 58 -2.82 -8.64 -2.17
C ASN A 58 -3.79 -9.31 -1.19
N PHE A 59 -4.90 -9.83 -1.72
CA PHE A 59 -5.94 -10.56 -0.99
C PHE A 59 -6.00 -12.03 -1.36
N GLN A 60 -4.99 -12.56 -2.07
CA GLN A 60 -5.01 -13.93 -2.54
C GLN A 60 -5.04 -14.96 -1.40
N TYR A 61 -4.56 -14.58 -0.21
CA TYR A 61 -4.56 -15.41 0.99
C TYR A 61 -5.65 -15.04 1.99
N ARG A 62 -6.50 -14.06 1.67
CA ARG A 62 -7.57 -13.65 2.57
C ARG A 62 -8.48 -14.84 2.85
N ASN A 63 -8.63 -15.18 4.12
CA ASN A 63 -9.69 -16.08 4.59
C ASN A 63 -10.94 -15.25 4.91
N ASN A 64 -12.11 -15.68 4.44
CA ASN A 64 -13.40 -15.03 4.74
C ASN A 64 -13.74 -15.02 6.25
N GLN A 65 -13.09 -15.87 7.03
CA GLN A 65 -13.23 -15.94 8.49
C GLN A 65 -12.19 -15.09 9.24
N SER A 66 -11.17 -14.59 8.53
CA SER A 66 -10.10 -13.77 9.11
C SER A 66 -10.36 -12.29 8.82
N GLU A 67 -10.43 -11.51 9.88
CA GLU A 67 -10.49 -10.04 9.83
C GLU A 67 -9.08 -9.42 10.00
N VAL A 68 -8.01 -10.22 9.84
CA VAL A 68 -6.63 -9.73 9.98
C VAL A 68 -6.20 -8.98 8.71
N VAL A 69 -5.60 -7.82 8.92
CA VAL A 69 -5.09 -6.96 7.84
C VAL A 69 -3.66 -6.57 8.15
N PHE A 70 -2.76 -6.85 7.23
CA PHE A 70 -1.36 -6.46 7.31
C PHE A 70 -1.12 -5.20 6.49
N LEU A 71 -0.39 -4.24 7.07
CA LEU A 71 0.00 -3.00 6.42
C LEU A 71 1.51 -2.80 6.46
N MET A 72 2.17 -2.90 5.32
CA MET A 72 3.56 -2.47 5.19
C MET A 72 3.62 -0.95 4.95
N ILE A 73 4.26 -0.21 5.85
CA ILE A 73 4.46 1.23 5.75
C ILE A 73 5.77 1.48 4.99
N GLY A 74 5.69 2.24 3.89
CA GLY A 74 6.87 2.63 3.11
C GLY A 74 7.79 3.58 3.86
N GLY A 75 9.08 3.45 3.58
CA GLY A 75 10.12 4.36 4.07
C GLY A 75 10.48 5.43 3.06
N GLU A 76 11.76 5.78 3.04
CA GLU A 76 12.33 6.92 2.32
C GLU A 76 12.61 6.62 0.85
N GLY A 77 11.67 5.95 0.17
CA GLY A 77 11.83 5.54 -1.21
C GLY A 77 10.51 5.18 -1.89
N PRO A 78 10.54 4.97 -3.22
CA PRO A 78 9.40 4.43 -3.93
C PRO A 78 8.97 3.10 -3.31
N GLN A 79 7.66 2.94 -3.11
CA GLN A 79 7.11 1.70 -2.60
C GLN A 79 7.07 0.64 -3.69
N ASP A 80 7.49 -0.57 -3.33
CA ASP A 80 7.62 -1.72 -4.24
C ASP A 80 6.45 -2.71 -4.05
N ILE A 81 5.94 -3.24 -5.16
CA ILE A 81 4.87 -4.25 -5.14
C ILE A 81 5.32 -5.58 -4.51
N GLY A 82 6.61 -5.88 -4.57
CA GLY A 82 7.28 -7.04 -4.00
C GLY A 82 6.94 -7.26 -2.54
N TRP A 83 6.69 -6.20 -1.77
CA TRP A 83 6.24 -6.31 -0.38
C TRP A 83 4.96 -7.13 -0.21
N VAL A 84 4.06 -7.11 -1.19
CA VAL A 84 2.81 -7.87 -1.16
C VAL A 84 2.80 -9.05 -2.14
N SER A 85 3.85 -9.27 -2.93
CA SER A 85 3.87 -10.29 -4.00
C SER A 85 5.01 -11.29 -3.92
N TYR A 86 6.11 -10.98 -3.23
CA TYR A 86 7.23 -11.89 -3.12
C TYR A 86 7.01 -12.94 -2.05
N GLU A 87 6.74 -14.16 -2.52
CA GLU A 87 6.46 -15.34 -1.71
C GLU A 87 7.53 -15.66 -0.64
N ASN A 88 8.76 -15.20 -0.84
CA ASN A 88 9.89 -15.43 0.06
C ASN A 88 9.97 -14.40 1.21
N TYR A 89 9.16 -13.33 1.18
CA TYR A 89 9.15 -12.36 2.27
C TYR A 89 8.36 -12.89 3.47
N PRO A 90 8.87 -12.76 4.71
CA PRO A 90 8.16 -13.19 5.91
C PRO A 90 6.76 -12.61 6.01
N PHE A 91 6.60 -11.34 5.60
CA PHE A 91 5.30 -10.65 5.53
C PHE A 91 4.25 -11.43 4.71
N VAL A 92 4.65 -11.97 3.56
CA VAL A 92 3.77 -12.77 2.68
C VAL A 92 3.52 -14.16 3.27
N SER A 93 4.54 -14.78 3.86
CA SER A 93 4.41 -16.07 4.54
C SER A 93 3.42 -16.01 5.72
N TRP A 94 3.52 -14.98 6.57
CA TRP A 94 2.58 -14.78 7.67
C TRP A 94 1.17 -14.49 7.16
N ALA A 95 1.01 -13.74 6.06
CA ALA A 95 -0.31 -13.47 5.52
C ALA A 95 -1.03 -14.75 5.08
N LYS A 96 -0.29 -15.75 4.56
CA LYS A 96 -0.83 -17.09 4.28
C LYS A 96 -1.30 -17.80 5.54
N GLU A 97 -0.47 -17.79 6.57
CA GLU A 97 -0.71 -18.48 7.83
C GLU A 97 -1.94 -17.91 8.56
N PHE A 98 -2.05 -16.59 8.63
CA PHE A 98 -3.14 -15.90 9.33
C PHE A 98 -4.36 -15.60 8.44
N GLY A 99 -4.29 -15.97 7.16
CA GLY A 99 -5.32 -15.66 6.17
C GLY A 99 -5.57 -14.15 6.01
N ALA A 100 -4.52 -13.34 6.12
CA ALA A 100 -4.60 -11.88 6.20
C ALA A 100 -4.75 -11.21 4.83
N MET A 101 -5.46 -10.08 4.80
CA MET A 101 -5.35 -9.13 3.69
C MET A 101 -4.06 -8.35 3.80
N MET A 102 -3.33 -8.17 2.69
CA MET A 102 -2.10 -7.38 2.69
C MET A 102 -2.26 -6.08 1.93
N PHE A 103 -1.73 -5.01 2.52
CA PHE A 103 -1.52 -3.72 1.89
C PHE A 103 -0.07 -3.28 2.07
N THR A 104 0.42 -2.50 1.12
CA THR A 104 1.65 -1.73 1.27
C THR A 104 1.39 -0.30 0.82
N LEU A 105 1.70 0.67 1.68
CA LEU A 105 1.38 2.08 1.51
C LEU A 105 2.66 2.87 1.26
N GLU A 106 2.69 3.68 0.21
CA GLU A 106 3.84 4.55 -0.08
C GLU A 106 3.82 5.80 0.80
N HIS A 107 4.98 6.14 1.33
CA HIS A 107 5.13 7.33 2.16
C HIS A 107 4.97 8.60 1.35
N ARG A 108 4.31 9.63 1.92
CA ARG A 108 4.22 10.95 1.30
C ARG A 108 5.60 11.49 0.95
N PHE A 109 5.70 12.24 -0.16
CA PHE A 109 6.91 12.79 -0.76
C PHE A 109 7.87 11.81 -1.43
N TYR A 110 7.63 10.50 -1.33
CA TYR A 110 8.46 9.47 -1.98
C TYR A 110 7.74 8.81 -3.14
N GLY A 111 8.52 8.29 -4.09
CA GLY A 111 8.01 7.68 -5.33
C GLY A 111 6.98 8.56 -6.05
N GLU A 112 5.78 8.02 -6.21
CA GLU A 112 4.65 8.62 -6.92
C GLU A 112 3.71 9.40 -5.98
N SER A 113 3.90 9.27 -4.67
CA SER A 113 3.07 9.88 -3.64
C SER A 113 3.49 11.31 -3.36
N ARG A 114 3.22 12.22 -4.30
CA ARG A 114 3.71 13.61 -4.27
C ARG A 114 2.59 14.62 -4.02
N PRO A 115 2.45 15.15 -2.79
CA PRO A 115 1.42 16.13 -2.47
C PRO A 115 1.71 17.54 -3.01
N THR A 116 2.94 17.79 -3.49
CA THR A 116 3.38 19.07 -4.03
C THR A 116 4.12 18.87 -5.36
N PRO A 117 4.14 19.89 -6.25
CA PRO A 117 4.80 19.76 -7.54
C PRO A 117 6.32 19.51 -7.46
N ASN A 118 6.94 19.98 -6.38
CA ASN A 118 8.37 19.82 -6.12
C ASN A 118 8.66 19.69 -4.62
N GLN A 119 9.91 19.33 -4.30
CA GLN A 119 10.45 19.18 -2.94
C GLN A 119 11.23 20.43 -2.49
N SER A 120 10.75 21.63 -2.84
CA SER A 120 11.36 22.87 -2.29
C SER A 120 11.24 22.92 -0.76
N VAL A 121 12.14 23.63 -0.09
CA VAL A 121 12.13 23.81 1.39
C VAL A 121 10.75 24.27 1.89
N LYS A 122 10.10 25.18 1.16
CA LYS A 122 8.73 25.65 1.45
C LYS A 122 7.70 24.51 1.46
N ASN A 123 7.84 23.52 0.57
CA ASN A 123 6.93 22.39 0.47
C ASN A 123 7.27 21.26 1.47
N LEU A 124 8.55 21.10 1.84
CA LEU A 124 8.98 20.12 2.84
C LEU A 124 8.37 20.35 4.23
N ARG A 125 7.78 21.52 4.49
CA ARG A 125 6.96 21.75 5.70
C ARG A 125 5.81 20.74 5.87
N TYR A 126 5.38 20.08 4.80
CA TYR A 126 4.35 19.03 4.85
C TYR A 126 4.92 17.61 4.94
N LEU A 127 6.23 17.44 4.95
CA LEU A 127 6.92 16.19 5.20
C LEU A 127 7.23 16.09 6.70
N SER A 128 6.28 15.56 7.46
CA SER A 128 6.46 15.32 8.89
C SER A 128 5.83 14.00 9.32
N SER A 129 6.37 13.40 10.39
CA SER A 129 5.88 12.13 10.93
C SER A 129 4.41 12.20 11.36
N ARG A 130 3.98 13.32 11.97
CA ARG A 130 2.58 13.55 12.34
C ARG A 130 1.64 13.45 11.13
N GLN A 131 2.06 14.08 10.04
CA GLN A 131 1.31 14.11 8.81
C GLN A 131 1.30 12.74 8.10
N ALA A 132 2.40 11.98 8.17
CA ALA A 132 2.44 10.60 7.69
C ALA A 132 1.50 9.69 8.48
N LEU A 133 1.42 9.83 9.82
CA LEU A 133 0.46 9.11 10.66
C LEU A 133 -0.99 9.45 10.29
N GLU A 134 -1.29 10.73 10.03
CA GLU A 134 -2.62 11.15 9.56
C GLU A 134 -2.99 10.58 8.18
N ASP A 135 -2.01 10.24 7.34
CA ASP A 135 -2.26 9.55 6.07
C ASP A 135 -2.49 8.06 6.27
N ILE A 136 -1.72 7.42 7.16
CA ILE A 136 -1.91 6.01 7.51
C ILE A 136 -3.29 5.80 8.14
N LYS A 137 -3.69 6.67 9.09
CA LYS A 137 -5.03 6.63 9.68
C LYS A 137 -6.12 6.78 8.63
N TYR A 138 -6.00 7.79 7.77
CA TYR A 138 -6.96 8.02 6.68
C TYR A 138 -7.03 6.83 5.72
N PHE A 139 -5.88 6.20 5.42
CA PHE A 139 -5.82 5.00 4.59
C PHE A 139 -6.58 3.84 5.22
N ILE A 140 -6.36 3.56 6.51
CA ILE A 140 -7.05 2.51 7.26
C ILE A 140 -8.57 2.73 7.23
N GLU A 141 -9.03 3.95 7.54
CA GLU A 141 -10.46 4.31 7.49
C GLU A 141 -11.06 4.08 6.10
N CYS A 142 -10.36 4.51 5.05
CA CYS A 142 -10.81 4.32 3.68
C CYS A 142 -10.87 2.84 3.27
N MET A 143 -9.88 2.03 3.65
CA MET A 143 -9.86 0.60 3.31
C MET A 143 -10.92 -0.17 4.10
N ASN A 144 -11.16 0.17 5.37
CA ASN A 144 -12.23 -0.39 6.17
C ASN A 144 -13.59 -0.13 5.51
N ALA A 145 -13.85 1.10 5.09
CA ALA A 145 -15.08 1.46 4.38
C ALA A 145 -15.17 0.76 3.00
N LYS A 146 -14.11 0.81 2.19
CA LYS A 146 -14.08 0.25 0.83
C LYS A 146 -14.35 -1.25 0.82
N TYR A 147 -13.75 -1.98 1.75
CA TYR A 147 -13.85 -3.45 1.81
C TYR A 147 -14.87 -3.94 2.85
N ARG A 148 -15.65 -3.02 3.45
CA ARG A 148 -16.71 -3.31 4.43
C ARG A 148 -16.21 -4.17 5.60
N LEU A 149 -15.00 -3.85 6.09
CA LEU A 149 -14.37 -4.55 7.20
C LEU A 149 -15.06 -4.13 8.49
N LYS A 150 -15.61 -5.09 9.24
CA LYS A 150 -16.47 -4.79 10.40
C LYS A 150 -15.66 -4.69 11.70
N ASN A 151 -14.68 -5.56 11.87
CA ASN A 151 -13.81 -5.56 13.05
C ASN A 151 -12.37 -5.94 12.67
N PRO A 152 -11.73 -5.16 11.78
CA PRO A 152 -10.43 -5.53 11.26
C PRO A 152 -9.34 -5.40 12.33
N LYS A 153 -8.47 -6.40 12.39
CA LYS A 153 -7.24 -6.35 13.18
C LYS A 153 -6.09 -5.90 12.28
N TRP A 154 -5.82 -4.60 12.28
CA TRP A 154 -4.70 -4.04 11.54
C TRP A 154 -3.39 -4.30 12.28
N ILE A 155 -2.44 -4.94 11.61
CA ILE A 155 -1.07 -5.15 12.07
C ILE A 155 -0.17 -4.42 11.08
N ALA A 156 0.50 -3.39 11.57
CA ALA A 156 1.39 -2.59 10.77
C ALA A 156 2.83 -3.11 10.87
N PHE A 157 3.57 -2.99 9.77
CA PHE A 157 4.96 -3.40 9.61
C PHE A 157 5.72 -2.24 8.98
N GLY A 158 6.99 -2.12 9.34
CA GLY A 158 7.89 -1.10 8.81
C GLY A 158 9.30 -1.38 9.33
N GLY A 159 10.31 -1.19 8.48
CA GLY A 159 11.71 -1.32 8.87
C GLY A 159 12.38 0.05 8.97
N SER A 160 13.33 0.23 9.89
CA SER A 160 14.02 1.51 10.13
C SER A 160 13.03 2.63 10.54
N TYR A 161 13.07 3.80 9.90
CA TYR A 161 12.20 4.95 10.16
C TYR A 161 10.70 4.60 10.17
N PRO A 162 10.16 3.86 9.16
CA PRO A 162 8.80 3.34 9.20
C PRO A 162 8.41 2.58 10.48
N GLY A 163 9.38 1.90 11.11
CA GLY A 163 9.15 1.18 12.37
C GLY A 163 8.74 2.09 13.52
N THR A 164 9.17 3.35 13.53
CA THR A 164 8.79 4.33 14.57
C THR A 164 7.31 4.71 14.52
N TYR A 165 6.66 4.56 13.36
CA TYR A 165 5.22 4.78 13.24
C TYR A 165 4.39 3.70 13.94
N LEU A 166 4.95 2.49 14.09
CA LEU A 166 4.26 1.36 14.67
C LEU A 166 3.95 1.58 16.15
N GLU A 167 4.89 2.16 16.90
CA GLU A 167 4.68 2.50 18.31
C GLU A 167 3.56 3.51 18.50
N THR A 168 3.44 4.47 17.58
CA THR A 168 2.45 5.55 17.69
C THR A 168 1.03 5.08 17.28
N LEU A 169 0.92 4.15 16.33
CA LEU A 169 -0.38 3.62 15.86
C LEU A 169 -1.05 2.67 16.86
N LEU A 170 -0.29 2.06 17.78
CA LEU A 170 -0.83 1.16 18.80
C LEU A 170 -1.53 1.92 19.96
N ILE A 171 -1.37 3.24 20.04
CA ILE A 171 -1.84 4.09 21.16
C ILE A 171 -3.16 4.82 20.83
N THR A 172 -3.68 4.72 19.60
CA THR A 172 -4.92 5.41 19.16
C THR A 172 -6.05 4.45 18.85
#